data_AF-A0A949F5X0-F1
#
_entry.id   AF-A0A949F5X0-F1
#
_cell.length_a   1.000
_cell.length_b   1.000
_cell.length_c   1.000
_cell.angle_alpha   90.00
_cell.angle_beta   90.00
_cell.angle_gamma   90.00
#
_symmetry.space_group_name_H-M   'P 1'
#
loop_
_entity.id
_entity.type
_entity.pdbx_description
1 polymer ?
#
loop_
_entity_poly.entity_id
_entity_poly.type
_entity_poly.pdbx_seq_one_letter_code
_entity_poly.pdbx_strand_id
1 'polypeptide(L)'
;MSEELKQQEQQESTEQPASAAAQPEAKKDAKPPKVEIPKNCGACKKPIHRIRYYRNMRFFCNKKCWENFKKEQAQKKAEAENQQA
;
A
#
# COMPACT_ATOMS: atom_id res chain seq x y z
N MET A 1 -42.18 12.84 -3.68
CA MET A 1 -42.40 11.50 -4.25
C MET A 1 -42.67 11.68 -5.74
N SER A 2 -41.75 11.16 -6.57
CA SER A 2 -42.04 10.66 -7.92
C SER A 2 -41.90 11.58 -9.15
N GLU A 3 -40.77 12.28 -9.31
CA GLU A 3 -40.32 12.81 -10.62
C GLU A 3 -38.88 12.36 -10.97
N GLU A 4 -38.58 11.11 -10.64
CA GLU A 4 -37.30 10.42 -10.90
C GLU A 4 -37.60 9.23 -11.81
N LEU A 5 -37.73 9.40 -13.14
CA LEU A 5 -37.69 8.30 -14.13
C LEU A 5 -37.73 8.78 -15.60
N LYS A 6 -36.73 9.52 -16.11
CA LYS A 6 -36.71 9.85 -17.56
C LYS A 6 -35.33 10.04 -18.21
N GLN A 7 -34.30 9.31 -17.78
CA GLN A 7 -32.97 9.36 -18.41
C GLN A 7 -32.29 7.99 -18.52
N GLN A 8 -33.04 6.93 -18.81
CA GLN A 8 -32.51 5.62 -19.20
C GLN A 8 -33.05 5.23 -20.58
N GLU A 9 -32.58 5.90 -21.63
CA GLU A 9 -32.88 5.47 -23.00
C GLU A 9 -31.83 6.02 -23.96
N GLN A 10 -30.60 5.50 -23.85
CA GLN A 10 -29.66 5.42 -24.98
C GLN A 10 -28.98 4.06 -24.92
N GLN A 11 -29.76 3.04 -25.26
CA GLN A 11 -29.28 1.86 -25.96
C GLN A 11 -29.21 2.22 -27.45
N GLU A 12 -28.02 2.20 -28.03
CA GLU A 12 -27.82 1.86 -29.43
C GLU A 12 -26.39 1.28 -29.50
N SER A 13 -26.21 -0.04 -29.48
CA SER A 13 -26.39 -0.97 -30.61
C SER A 13 -25.60 -0.55 -31.84
N THR A 14 -24.36 -1.02 -31.94
CA THR A 14 -23.78 -1.49 -33.20
C THR A 14 -22.55 -2.35 -32.85
N GLU A 15 -22.76 -3.65 -32.69
CA GLU A 15 -22.57 -4.68 -33.72
C GLU A 15 -21.12 -5.14 -33.84
N GLN A 16 -20.96 -6.44 -33.62
CA GLN A 16 -19.73 -7.21 -33.76
C GLN A 16 -19.29 -7.24 -35.23
N PRO A 17 -18.02 -7.56 -35.49
CA PRO A 17 -17.86 -8.77 -36.30
C PRO A 17 -16.89 -9.78 -35.69
N ALA A 18 -17.33 -11.03 -35.75
CA ALA A 18 -16.49 -12.20 -35.60
C ALA A 18 -15.42 -12.23 -36.70
N SER A 19 -14.18 -12.48 -36.31
CA SER A 19 -13.20 -13.14 -37.16
C SER A 19 -12.36 -14.06 -36.29
N ALA A 20 -12.70 -15.34 -36.39
CA ALA A 20 -11.90 -16.44 -35.92
C ALA A 20 -10.62 -16.52 -36.76
N ALA A 21 -9.46 -16.59 -36.10
CA ALA A 21 -8.36 -17.49 -36.45
C ALA A 21 -7.14 -17.26 -35.53
N ALA A 22 -6.53 -18.38 -35.14
CA ALA A 22 -5.15 -18.53 -34.68
C ALA A 22 -4.81 -18.11 -33.25
N GLN A 23 -4.81 -19.12 -32.36
CA GLN A 23 -3.87 -19.19 -31.24
C GLN A 23 -2.43 -19.11 -31.77
N PRO A 24 -1.52 -18.44 -31.05
CA PRO A 24 -0.51 -19.24 -30.36
C PRO A 24 -0.20 -18.73 -28.93
N GLU A 25 -0.27 -19.68 -28.00
CA GLU A 25 0.80 -20.01 -27.04
C GLU A 25 1.46 -18.88 -26.23
N ALA A 26 1.04 -18.82 -24.97
CA ALA A 26 1.90 -18.87 -23.79
C ALA A 26 3.17 -17.99 -23.77
N LYS A 27 3.08 -16.84 -23.09
CA LYS A 27 4.12 -16.41 -22.14
C LYS A 27 3.50 -15.88 -20.85
N LYS A 28 3.66 -16.70 -19.80
CA LYS A 28 3.40 -16.36 -18.40
C LYS A 28 4.39 -15.28 -17.96
N ASP A 29 3.94 -14.04 -17.91
CA ASP A 29 4.66 -12.97 -17.19
C ASP A 29 3.73 -12.28 -16.19
N ALA A 30 3.16 -13.09 -15.28
CA ALA A 30 2.53 -12.57 -14.07
C ALA A 30 3.61 -12.23 -13.05
N LYS A 31 4.16 -11.01 -13.16
CA LYS A 31 5.03 -10.44 -12.14
C LYS A 31 4.20 -10.33 -10.84
N PRO A 32 4.64 -10.92 -9.71
CA PRO A 32 3.88 -10.79 -8.47
C PRO A 32 3.72 -9.31 -8.12
N PRO A 33 2.57 -8.90 -7.54
CA PRO A 33 2.36 -7.52 -7.12
C PRO A 33 3.53 -7.13 -6.21
N LYS A 34 4.34 -6.17 -6.67
CA LYS A 34 5.41 -5.61 -5.85
C LYS A 34 4.71 -4.90 -4.71
N VAL A 35 4.59 -5.59 -3.58
CA VAL A 35 4.24 -4.96 -2.31
C VAL A 35 5.31 -3.91 -2.08
N GLU A 36 4.99 -2.65 -2.36
CA GLU A 36 5.87 -1.52 -2.15
C GLU A 36 6.03 -1.36 -0.65
N ILE A 37 7.00 -2.06 -0.07
CA ILE A 37 7.41 -1.84 1.31
C ILE A 37 7.87 -0.39 1.36
N PRO A 38 7.17 0.52 2.05
CA PRO A 38 7.56 1.92 2.11
C PRO A 38 8.90 1.97 2.82
N LYS A 39 9.96 2.25 2.06
CA LYS A 39 11.34 2.32 2.57
C LYS A 39 11.54 3.65 3.31
N ASN A 40 10.60 4.11 4.11
CA ASN A 40 10.71 5.39 4.82
C ASN A 40 11.18 5.17 6.25
N CYS A 41 11.96 6.11 6.77
CA CYS A 41 12.43 6.07 8.14
C CYS A 41 11.29 6.28 9.13
N GLY A 42 11.12 5.35 10.07
CA GLY A 42 10.12 5.41 11.13
C GLY A 42 10.30 6.57 12.11
N ALA A 43 11.44 7.27 12.11
CA ALA A 43 11.66 8.46 12.93
C ALA A 43 11.56 9.76 12.10
N CYS A 44 12.40 9.91 11.06
CA CYS A 44 12.49 11.15 10.29
C CYS A 44 11.65 11.16 9.00
N LYS A 45 10.94 10.07 8.67
CA LYS A 45 10.09 9.89 7.48
C LYS A 45 10.81 10.02 6.13
N LYS A 46 12.12 10.26 6.11
CA LYS A 46 12.94 10.33 4.91
C LYS A 46 13.01 8.96 4.22
N PRO A 47 13.07 8.93 2.87
CA PRO A 47 13.30 7.68 2.14
C PRO A 47 14.68 7.10 2.50
N ILE A 48 14.71 5.78 2.70
CA ILE A 48 15.87 4.99 3.08
C ILE A 48 16.36 4.25 1.84
N HIS A 49 17.58 4.56 1.43
CA HIS A 49 18.25 3.83 0.36
C HIS A 49 18.80 2.47 0.85
N ARG A 50 19.37 2.41 2.07
CA ARG A 50 19.86 1.19 2.72
C ARG A 50 19.30 1.08 4.14
N ILE A 51 18.59 -0.02 4.41
CA ILE A 51 18.07 -0.33 5.74
C ILE A 51 19.24 -0.77 6.62
N ARG A 52 19.49 -0.05 7.72
CA ARG A 52 20.53 -0.39 8.71
C ARG A 52 19.96 -0.84 10.06
N TYR A 53 18.78 -0.35 10.42
CA TYR A 53 18.15 -0.62 11.72
C TYR A 53 16.66 -0.91 11.51
N TYR A 54 16.15 -1.95 12.18
CA TYR A 54 14.75 -2.39 12.12
C TYR A 54 14.22 -2.68 13.54
N ARG A 55 13.06 -2.12 13.89
CA ARG A 55 12.40 -2.35 15.19
C ARG A 55 10.91 -2.01 15.12
N ASN A 56 10.06 -2.78 15.81
CA ASN A 56 8.61 -2.54 15.90
C ASN A 56 7.96 -2.32 14.52
N MET A 57 8.28 -3.19 13.54
CA MET A 57 7.80 -3.07 12.15
C MET A 57 8.16 -1.76 11.43
N ARG A 58 9.17 -1.02 11.92
CA ARG A 58 9.66 0.23 11.33
C ARG A 58 11.14 0.14 10.98
N PHE A 59 11.53 0.77 9.87
CA PHE A 59 12.91 0.88 9.39
C PHE A 59 13.52 2.22 9.77
N PHE A 60 14.84 2.29 10.00
CA PHE A 60 15.51 3.56 10.32
C PHE A 60 16.77 3.77 9.47
N CYS A 61 16.99 5.03 9.07
CA CYS A 61 18.09 5.41 8.18
C CYS A 61 19.47 5.40 8.87
N ASN A 62 19.54 5.67 10.17
CA ASN A 62 20.78 5.74 10.94
C ASN A 62 20.56 5.43 12.44
N LYS A 63 21.67 5.28 13.18
CA LYS A 63 21.67 4.96 14.62
C LYS A 63 20.89 5.99 15.44
N LYS A 64 21.08 7.28 15.17
CA LYS A 64 20.40 8.39 15.87
C LYS A 64 18.87 8.29 15.76
N CYS A 65 18.35 7.99 14.57
CA CYS A 65 16.92 7.80 14.34
C CYS A 65 16.37 6.59 15.10
N TRP A 66 17.14 5.51 15.17
CA TRP A 66 16.77 4.32 15.94
C TRP A 66 16.79 4.58 17.45
N GLU A 67 17.81 5.26 17.97
CA GLU A 67 17.94 5.57 19.39
C GLU A 67 16.85 6.53 19.88
N ASN A 68 16.53 7.58 19.11
CA ASN A 68 15.44 8.49 19.42
C ASN A 68 14.10 7.74 19.51
N PHE A 69 13.79 6.93 18.50
CA PHE A 69 12.56 6.12 18.51
C PHE A 69 12.51 5.15 19.70
N LYS A 70 13.65 4.53 20.06
CA LYS A 70 13.72 3.64 21.23
C LYS A 70 13.43 4.37 22.54
N LYS A 71 13.94 5.59 22.70
CA LYS A 71 13.67 6.45 23.88
C LYS A 71 12.19 6.83 23.96
N GLU A 72 11.60 7.25 22.84
CA GLU A 72 10.18 7.58 22.75
C GLU A 72 9.29 6.38 23.08
N GLN A 73 9.62 5.18 22.56
CA GLN A 73 8.87 3.96 22.85
C GLN A 73 8.98 3.52 24.31
N ALA A 74 10.15 3.71 24.94
CA ALA A 74 10.32 3.40 26.36
C ALA A 74 9.42 4.28 27.24
N GLN A 75 9.32 5.57 26.92
CA GLN A 75 8.42 6.50 27.61
C GLN A 75 6.94 6.12 27.39
N LYS A 76 6.55 5.85 26.14
CA LYS A 76 5.17 5.45 25.81
C LYS A 76 4.76 4.11 26.44
N LYS A 77 5.67 3.15 26.57
CA LYS A 77 5.37 1.88 27.25
C LYS A 77 5.12 2.09 28.74
N ALA A 78 5.91 2.94 29.40
CA ALA A 78 5.71 3.26 30.80
C ALA A 78 4.37 3.98 31.04
N GLU A 79 3.96 4.85 30.13
CA GLU A 79 2.68 5.55 30.22
C GLU A 79 1.48 4.63 29.91
N ALA A 80 1.61 3.77 28.91
CA ALA A 80 0.56 2.80 28.54
C ALA A 80 0.32 1.74 29.64
N GLU A 81 1.36 1.35 30.37
CA GLU A 81 1.25 0.40 31.49
C GLU A 81 0.54 1.02 32.70
N ASN A 82 0.61 2.35 32.87
CA ASN A 82 -0.07 3.07 33.94
C ASN A 82 -1.54 3.39 33.59
N GLN A 83 -1.86 3.62 32.32
CA GLN A 83 -3.24 3.87 31.86
C GLN A 83 -4.10 2.60 31.77
N GLN A 84 -3.52 1.42 31.98
CA GLN A 84 -4.20 0.12 31.93
C GLN A 84 -4.37 -0.54 33.32
N ALA A 85 -4.01 0.15 34.41
CA ALA A 85 -4.22 -0.27 35.79
C ALA A 85 -5.35 0.53 36.44
#